data_AF-A0A968XTM8-F1
#
_entry.id   AF-A0A968XTM8-F1
#
_cell.length_a   1.000
_cell.length_b   1.000
_cell.length_c   1.000
_cell.angle_alpha   90.00
_cell.angle_beta   90.00
_cell.angle_gamma   90.00
#
_symmetry.space_group_name_H-M   'P 1'
#
loop_
_entity.id
_entity.type
_entity.pdbx_description
1 polymer ?
#
loop_
_entity_poly.entity_id
_entity_poly.type
_entity_poly.pdbx_seq_one_letter_code
_entity_poly.pdbx_strand_id
1 'polypeptide(L)'
;MVKQVKIFGLQKVELKKNWTLNPAAFNKFLAWLDGGTDSEGRNYLDIRERLVAFFDRKNCLNADELADETINRAARRLEEEGEIESETPAKFCYITAKFVFLEYLRSAEKISVPIDDVL
;
A
#
# COMPACT_ATOMS: atom_id res chain seq x y z
N MET A 1 -14.71 14.13 34.67
CA MET A 1 -13.98 14.30 33.39
C MET A 1 -13.99 12.98 32.63
N VAL A 2 -14.98 12.77 31.77
CA VAL A 2 -15.07 11.59 30.90
C VAL A 2 -14.15 11.79 29.71
N LYS A 3 -13.13 10.92 29.57
CA LYS A 3 -12.30 10.87 28.36
C LYS A 3 -13.17 10.35 27.22
N GLN A 4 -13.41 11.19 26.22
CA GLN A 4 -14.07 10.82 24.97
C GLN A 4 -13.19 9.79 24.25
N VAL A 5 -13.66 8.55 24.20
CA VAL A 5 -13.13 7.50 23.32
C VAL A 5 -13.61 7.85 21.91
N LYS A 6 -12.69 8.34 21.06
CA LYS A 6 -12.98 8.62 19.65
C LYS A 6 -13.17 7.29 18.92
N ILE A 7 -14.43 6.88 18.75
CA ILE A 7 -14.83 5.75 17.91
C ILE A 7 -14.69 6.20 16.44
N PHE A 8 -13.49 6.05 15.86
CA PHE A 8 -13.21 6.28 14.43
C PHE A 8 -13.52 5.06 13.54
N GLY A 9 -14.33 4.13 14.01
CA GLY A 9 -14.45 2.80 13.40
C GLY A 9 -15.42 2.67 12.21
N LEU A 10 -16.46 3.50 12.14
CA LEU A 10 -17.64 3.15 11.31
C LEU A 10 -17.84 3.99 10.05
N GLN A 11 -17.35 5.24 9.98
CA GLN A 11 -17.52 6.06 8.77
C GLN A 11 -16.48 5.80 7.67
N LYS A 12 -15.34 5.18 8.00
CA LYS A 12 -14.23 5.03 7.04
C LYS A 12 -14.50 3.93 6.00
N VAL A 13 -15.49 3.04 6.19
CA VAL A 13 -15.60 1.79 5.43
C VAL A 13 -16.21 1.93 4.04
N GLU A 14 -17.08 2.92 3.78
CA GLU A 14 -17.78 3.03 2.49
C GLU A 14 -17.05 3.89 1.44
N LEU A 15 -16.27 4.89 1.84
CA LEU A 15 -15.38 5.64 0.92
C LEU A 15 -14.14 4.82 0.50
N LYS A 16 -13.93 3.62 1.09
CA LYS A 16 -12.66 2.88 1.07
C LYS A 16 -12.31 2.19 -0.24
N LYS A 17 -13.29 1.83 -1.08
CA LYS A 17 -13.06 0.98 -2.27
C LYS A 17 -12.70 1.72 -3.56
N ASN A 18 -12.96 3.04 -3.65
CA ASN A 18 -12.85 3.79 -4.91
C ASN A 18 -11.80 4.90 -4.87
N TRP A 19 -10.91 4.93 -3.87
CA TRP A 19 -9.83 5.91 -3.87
C TRP A 19 -8.88 5.58 -5.02
N THR A 20 -8.73 6.51 -5.94
CA THR A 20 -7.78 6.45 -7.05
C THR A 20 -6.66 7.43 -6.78
N LEU A 21 -5.44 7.03 -7.11
CA LEU A 21 -4.28 7.90 -6.95
C LEU A 21 -4.47 9.15 -7.83
N ASN A 22 -4.67 10.30 -7.20
CA ASN A 22 -4.76 11.57 -7.90
C ASN A 22 -3.36 12.23 -8.00
N PRO A 23 -3.14 13.14 -8.98
CA PRO A 23 -1.83 13.77 -9.18
C PRO A 23 -1.30 14.53 -7.95
N ALA A 24 -2.17 15.13 -7.13
CA ALA A 24 -1.74 15.87 -5.94
C ALA A 24 -1.23 14.92 -4.84
N ALA A 25 -1.92 13.80 -4.62
CA ALA A 25 -1.48 12.75 -3.70
C ALA A 25 -0.16 12.12 -4.17
N PHE A 26 -0.01 11.90 -5.49
CA PHE A 26 1.23 11.40 -6.05
C PHE A 26 2.40 12.37 -5.87
N ASN A 27 2.20 13.67 -6.15
CA ASN A 27 3.24 14.68 -5.92
C ASN A 27 3.66 14.77 -4.45
N LYS A 28 2.71 14.67 -3.51
CA LYS A 28 3.04 14.58 -2.07
C LYS A 28 3.86 13.35 -1.75
N PHE A 29 3.51 12.21 -2.32
CA PHE A 29 4.26 10.97 -2.15
C PHE A 29 5.69 11.08 -2.70
N LEU A 30 5.87 11.68 -3.88
CA LEU A 30 7.21 11.95 -4.44
C LEU A 30 8.03 12.85 -3.52
N ALA A 31 7.47 13.99 -3.10
CA ALA A 31 8.17 14.92 -2.20
C ALA A 31 8.56 14.27 -0.87
N TRP A 32 7.72 13.36 -0.36
CA TRP A 32 7.99 12.58 0.85
C TRP A 32 9.08 11.52 0.64
N LEU A 33 9.05 10.79 -0.47
CA LEU A 33 10.14 9.86 -0.84
C LEU A 33 11.49 10.59 -0.95
N ASP A 34 11.45 11.80 -1.48
CA ASP A 34 12.60 12.64 -1.77
C ASP A 34 13.16 13.40 -0.54
N GLY A 35 12.49 13.31 0.61
CA GLY A 35 12.88 14.08 1.79
C GLY A 35 12.86 15.60 1.54
N GLY A 36 12.01 16.07 0.62
CA GLY A 36 11.84 17.48 0.28
C GLY A 36 12.74 18.01 -0.85
N THR A 37 13.63 17.21 -1.44
CA THR A 37 14.46 17.64 -2.59
C THR A 37 14.21 16.76 -3.81
N ASP A 38 13.56 17.34 -4.84
CA ASP A 38 13.15 16.62 -6.06
C ASP A 38 14.29 15.77 -6.65
N SER A 39 14.06 14.46 -6.72
CA SER A 39 15.01 13.50 -7.27
C SER A 39 14.87 13.29 -8.79
N GLU A 40 13.95 14.01 -9.44
CA GLU A 40 13.49 13.78 -10.82
C GLU A 40 12.86 12.38 -10.96
N GLY A 41 12.20 11.90 -9.91
CA GLY A 41 11.55 10.59 -9.87
C GLY A 41 12.49 9.40 -9.67
N ARG A 42 13.80 9.60 -9.47
CA ARG A 42 14.76 8.52 -9.24
C ARG A 42 14.40 7.67 -8.02
N ASN A 43 14.02 8.30 -6.90
CA ASN A 43 13.66 7.59 -5.68
C ASN A 43 12.35 6.79 -5.85
N TYR A 44 11.42 7.30 -6.66
CA TYR A 44 10.20 6.58 -7.02
C TYR A 44 10.50 5.32 -7.83
N LEU A 45 11.38 5.42 -8.83
CA LEU A 45 11.77 4.27 -9.65
C LEU A 45 12.51 3.22 -8.81
N ASP A 46 13.45 3.64 -7.95
CA ASP A 46 14.18 2.74 -7.05
C ASP A 46 13.23 2.02 -6.07
N ILE A 47 12.29 2.73 -5.43
CA ILE A 47 11.36 2.06 -4.52
C ILE A 47 10.41 1.12 -5.26
N ARG A 48 9.93 1.49 -6.46
CA ARG A 48 9.08 0.62 -7.28
C ARG A 48 9.81 -0.66 -7.67
N GLU A 49 11.03 -0.55 -8.21
CA GLU A 49 11.86 -1.71 -8.59
C GLU A 49 12.09 -2.65 -7.40
N ARG A 50 12.41 -2.08 -6.23
CA ARG A 50 12.59 -2.83 -4.98
C ARG A 50 11.33 -3.54 -4.51
N LEU A 51 10.16 -2.95 -4.71
CA LEU A 51 8.86 -3.55 -4.38
C LEU A 51 8.53 -4.69 -5.35
N VAL A 52 8.74 -4.50 -6.65
CA VAL A 52 8.58 -5.56 -7.66
C VAL A 52 9.46 -6.75 -7.30
N ALA A 53 10.76 -6.52 -7.05
CA ALA A 53 11.69 -7.56 -6.64
C ALA A 53 11.29 -8.25 -5.32
N PHE A 54 10.61 -7.54 -4.40
CA PHE A 54 10.09 -8.12 -3.16
C PHE A 54 8.97 -9.13 -3.43
N PHE A 55 8.04 -8.81 -4.33
CA PHE A 55 6.93 -9.71 -4.70
C PHE A 55 7.39 -10.86 -5.61
N ASP A 56 8.32 -10.60 -6.53
CA ASP A 56 8.92 -11.63 -7.40
C ASP A 56 9.61 -12.72 -6.57
N ARG A 57 10.42 -12.33 -5.58
CA ARG A 57 11.09 -13.28 -4.66
C ARG A 57 10.11 -14.13 -3.84
N LYS A 58 8.83 -13.75 -3.81
CA LYS A 58 7.74 -14.46 -3.13
C LYS A 58 6.88 -15.27 -4.11
N ASN A 59 7.29 -15.36 -5.38
CA ASN A 59 6.56 -16.02 -6.47
C ASN A 59 5.13 -15.50 -6.65
N CYS A 60 4.90 -14.21 -6.40
CA CYS A 60 3.64 -13.58 -6.76
C CYS A 60 3.54 -13.46 -8.29
N LEU A 61 2.46 -13.94 -8.89
CA LEU A 61 2.26 -13.92 -10.35
C LEU A 61 2.16 -12.50 -10.95
N ASN A 62 1.79 -11.51 -10.13
CA ASN A 62 1.47 -10.14 -10.56
C ASN A 62 2.32 -9.11 -9.78
N ALA A 63 3.64 -9.29 -9.73
CA ALA A 63 4.52 -8.48 -8.88
C ALA A 63 4.46 -6.97 -9.17
N ASP A 64 4.40 -6.57 -10.44
CA ASP A 64 4.22 -5.16 -10.85
C ASP A 64 2.93 -4.56 -10.29
N GLU A 65 1.80 -5.24 -10.45
CA GLU A 65 0.50 -4.77 -9.97
C GLU A 65 0.48 -4.65 -8.43
N LEU A 66 1.12 -5.58 -7.72
CA LEU A 66 1.23 -5.54 -6.27
C LEU A 66 2.15 -4.41 -5.77
N ALA A 67 3.21 -4.10 -6.54
CA ALA A 67 4.07 -2.95 -6.26
C ALA A 67 3.30 -1.62 -6.45
N ASP A 68 2.56 -1.49 -7.54
CA ASP A 68 1.75 -0.31 -7.83
C ASP A 68 0.62 -0.14 -6.80
N GLU A 69 -0.05 -1.22 -6.40
CA GLU A 69 -1.04 -1.21 -5.32
C GLU A 69 -0.43 -0.80 -3.97
N THR A 70 0.80 -1.26 -3.68
CA THR A 70 1.53 -0.85 -2.48
C THR A 70 1.77 0.67 -2.47
N ILE A 71 2.21 1.22 -3.60
CA ILE A 71 2.46 2.66 -3.75
C ILE A 71 1.16 3.45 -3.60
N ASN A 72 0.07 3.00 -4.23
CA ASN A 72 -1.25 3.63 -4.10
C ASN A 72 -1.71 3.70 -2.65
N ARG A 73 -1.59 2.59 -1.91
CA ARG A 73 -1.94 2.54 -0.48
C ARG A 73 -1.04 3.43 0.37
N ALA A 74 0.25 3.49 0.06
CA ALA A 74 1.18 4.34 0.79
C ALA A 74 0.89 5.83 0.57
N ALA A 75 0.69 6.25 -0.69
CA ALA A 75 0.33 7.62 -1.05
C ALA A 75 -1.01 8.03 -0.43
N ARG A 76 -2.01 7.15 -0.44
CA ARG A 76 -3.29 7.40 0.24
C ARG A 76 -3.11 7.62 1.74
N ARG A 77 -2.31 6.78 2.39
CA ARG A 77 -2.10 6.86 3.83
C ARG A 77 -1.36 8.13 4.22
N LEU A 78 -0.41 8.57 3.40
CA LEU A 78 0.25 9.87 3.53
C LEU A 78 -0.74 11.03 3.34
N GLU A 79 -1.65 10.96 2.35
CA GLU A 79 -2.69 11.97 2.16
C GLU A 79 -3.64 12.07 3.38
N GLU A 80 -3.98 10.93 3.99
CA GLU A 80 -4.88 10.86 5.16
C GLU A 80 -4.21 11.32 6.46
N GLU A 81 -2.93 11.01 6.67
CA GLU A 81 -2.20 11.27 7.93
C GLU A 81 -1.41 12.58 7.91
N GLY A 82 -1.15 13.16 6.72
CA GLY A 82 -0.45 14.42 6.52
C GLY A 82 1.07 14.30 6.64
N GLU A 83 1.56 13.62 7.67
CA GLU A 83 2.98 13.34 7.87
C GLU A 83 3.20 12.00 8.56
N ILE A 84 4.23 11.26 8.12
CA ILE A 84 4.64 9.99 8.71
C ILE A 84 6.03 10.23 9.31
N GLU A 85 6.08 10.71 10.54
CA GLU A 85 7.32 11.14 11.20
C GLU A 85 8.17 9.96 11.73
N SER A 86 7.55 8.81 11.99
CA SER A 86 8.18 7.71 12.73
C SER A 86 8.99 6.74 11.87
N GLU A 87 8.87 6.83 10.54
CA GLU A 87 9.39 5.81 9.63
C GLU A 87 10.01 6.42 8.38
N THR A 88 11.13 5.85 7.91
CA THR A 88 11.68 6.24 6.61
C THR A 88 10.71 5.85 5.48
N PRO A 89 10.66 6.60 4.38
CA PRO A 89 9.72 6.33 3.30
C PRO A 89 9.80 4.89 2.77
N ALA A 90 11.02 4.38 2.59
CA ALA A 90 11.25 3.00 2.18
C ALA A 90 10.71 1.97 3.19
N LYS A 91 10.95 2.17 4.49
CA LYS A 91 10.48 1.24 5.54
C LYS A 91 8.96 1.19 5.57
N PHE A 92 8.30 2.33 5.45
CA PHE A 92 6.84 2.40 5.39
C PHE A 92 6.27 1.70 4.13
N CYS A 93 6.90 1.88 2.97
CA CYS A 93 6.50 1.17 1.75
C CYS A 93 6.62 -0.36 1.93
N TYR A 94 7.70 -0.86 2.55
CA TYR A 94 7.84 -2.29 2.83
C TYR A 94 6.84 -2.83 3.87
N ILE A 95 6.50 -2.04 4.90
CA ILE A 95 5.43 -2.41 5.83
C ILE A 95 4.11 -2.56 5.08
N THR A 96 3.80 -1.61 4.20
CA THR A 96 2.60 -1.67 3.34
C THR A 96 2.63 -2.88 2.41
N ALA A 97 3.78 -3.17 1.78
CA ALA A 97 3.97 -4.33 0.90
C ALA A 97 3.71 -5.66 1.62
N LYS A 98 4.08 -5.77 2.90
CA LYS A 98 3.79 -6.97 3.71
C LYS A 98 2.28 -7.18 3.86
N PHE A 99 1.50 -6.13 4.08
CA PHE A 99 0.04 -6.25 4.17
C PHE A 99 -0.59 -6.62 2.82
N VAL A 100 -0.14 -5.98 1.74
CA VAL A 100 -0.57 -6.33 0.37
C VAL A 100 -0.27 -7.80 0.07
N PHE A 101 0.91 -8.30 0.43
CA PHE A 101 1.27 -9.71 0.26
C PHE A 101 0.36 -10.66 1.05
N LEU A 102 0.03 -10.33 2.30
CA LEU A 102 -0.88 -11.16 3.11
C LEU A 102 -2.30 -11.22 2.51
N GLU A 103 -2.78 -10.12 1.91
CA GLU A 103 -4.04 -10.09 1.19
C GLU A 103 -3.99 -10.91 -0.11
N TYR A 104 -2.87 -10.85 -0.83
CA TYR A 104 -2.61 -11.68 -2.01
C TYR A 104 -2.69 -13.17 -1.66
N LEU A 105 -2.00 -13.62 -0.61
CA LEU A 105 -2.02 -15.01 -0.17
C LEU A 105 -3.44 -15.50 0.18
N ARG A 106 -4.20 -14.69 0.93
CA ARG A 106 -5.60 -15.00 1.27
C ARG A 106 -6.52 -15.08 0.05
N SER A 107 -6.20 -14.35 -1.01
CA SER A 107 -6.99 -14.36 -2.25
C SER A 107 -6.63 -15.56 -3.10
N ALA A 108 -5.35 -15.95 -3.15
CA ALA A 108 -4.89 -17.16 -3.82
C ALA A 108 -5.47 -18.43 -3.17
N GLU A 109 -5.54 -18.50 -1.84
CA GLU A 109 -6.13 -19.63 -1.10
C GLU A 109 -7.62 -19.83 -1.41
N LYS A 110 -8.37 -18.74 -1.63
CA LYS A 110 -9.79 -18.81 -2.02
C LYS A 110 -10.01 -19.33 -3.45
N ILE A 111 -9.01 -19.18 -4.31
CA ILE A 111 -9.06 -19.67 -5.69
C ILE A 111 -8.73 -21.17 -5.74
N SER A 112 -7.99 -21.70 -4.76
CA SER A 112 -7.50 -23.08 -4.75
C SER A 112 -8.42 -24.10 -4.06
N VAL A 113 -9.74 -23.89 -4.03
CA VAL A 113 -10.69 -24.91 -3.54
C VAL A 113 -11.41 -25.56 -4.73
N PRO A 114 -11.00 -26.76 -5.18
CA PRO A 114 -11.78 -27.55 -6.13
C PRO A 114 -13.04 -28.06 -5.43
N ILE A 115 -14.20 -27.80 -6.02
CA ILE A 115 -15.46 -28.46 -5.65
C ILE A 115 -15.46 -29.80 -6.37
N ASP A 116 -14.84 -30.81 -5.75
CA ASP A 116 -15.05 -32.22 -6.10
C ASP A 116 -15.38 -32.97 -4.81
N ASP A 117 -16.62 -32.81 -4.33
CA ASP A 117 -17.25 -33.68 -3.32
C ASP A 117 -18.78 -33.68 -3.51
N VAL A 118 -19.21 -34.03 -4.72
CA VAL A 118 -20.57 -34.54 -4.97
C VAL A 118 -20.46 -35.74 -5.91
N LEU A 119 -20.08 -36.88 -5.35
CA LEU A 119 -20.37 -38.21 -5.92
C LEU A 119 -21.11 -39.04 -4.86
#